data_AF-A0A965QU25-F1
#
_entry.id   AF-A0A965QU25-F1
#
_cell.length_a   1.000
_cell.length_b   1.000
_cell.length_c   1.000
_cell.angle_alpha   90.00
_cell.angle_beta   90.00
_cell.angle_gamma   90.00
#
_symmetry.space_group_name_H-M   'P 1'
#
loop_
_entity.id
_entity.type
_entity.pdbx_description
1 polymer ?
#
loop_
_entity_poly.entity_id
_entity_poly.type
_entity_poly.pdbx_seq_one_letter_code
_entity_poly.pdbx_strand_id
1 'polypeptide(L)' 'MKLNDVNKGIHGHEKRLRVGRGPGSGRGRTAGRGN' A
#
# COMPACT_ATOMS: atom_id res chain seq x y z
N MET A 1 -3.59 -17.13 23.01
CA MET A 1 -3.34 -16.08 21.99
C MET A 1 -3.86 -14.75 22.53
N LYS A 2 -3.01 -13.74 22.71
CA LYS A 2 -3.46 -12.39 23.12
C LYS A 2 -3.69 -11.55 21.87
N LEU A 3 -4.89 -10.99 21.69
CA LEU A 3 -5.26 -10.23 20.49
C LEU A 3 -4.31 -9.04 20.23
N ASN A 4 -3.77 -8.43 21.27
CA ASN A 4 -2.85 -7.29 21.14
C ASN A 4 -1.47 -7.68 20.60
N ASP A 5 -1.10 -8.96 20.65
CA ASP A 5 0.23 -9.42 20.26
C ASP A 5 0.26 -9.94 18.82
N VAL A 6 -0.89 -10.10 18.16
CA VAL A 6 -0.99 -10.64 16.79
C VAL A 6 -0.40 -9.72 15.72
N ASN A 7 -0.30 -8.42 16.03
CA ASN A 7 0.22 -7.39 15.14
C ASN A 7 1.58 -6.83 15.60
N LYS A 8 2.27 -7.50 16.52
CA LYS A 8 3.60 -7.07 16.98
C LYS A 8 4.67 -7.91 16.27
N GLY A 9 5.65 -7.26 15.65
CA GLY A 9 6.76 -7.90 14.95
C GLY A 9 6.76 -7.64 13.45
N ILE A 10 7.39 -8.54 12.68
CA ILE A 10 7.50 -8.40 11.23
C ILE A 10 6.15 -8.74 10.60
N HIS A 11 5.54 -7.77 9.92
CA HIS A 11 4.36 -7.99 9.12
C HIS A 11 4.77 -8.58 7.77
N GLY A 12 4.43 -9.85 7.53
CA GLY A 12 4.69 -10.52 6.24
C GLY A 12 3.79 -10.07 5.09
N HIS A 13 2.88 -9.11 5.31
CA HIS A 13 1.98 -8.60 4.28
C HIS A 13 2.41 -7.21 3.80
N GLU A 14 2.48 -7.06 2.47
CA GLU A 14 2.77 -5.77 1.85
C GLU A 14 1.48 -4.95 1.70
N LYS A 15 1.59 -3.63 1.86
CA LYS A 15 0.48 -2.71 1.56
C LYS A 15 0.18 -2.75 0.07
N ARG A 16 -1.08 -2.98 -0.28
CA ARG A 16 -1.52 -2.93 -1.69
C ARG A 16 -1.31 -1.53 -2.25
N LEU A 17 -0.72 -1.49 -3.44
CA LEU A 17 -0.62 -0.28 -4.22
C LEU A 17 -2.01 0.22 -4.63
N ARG A 18 -2.24 1.53 -4.46
CA ARG A 18 -3.47 2.20 -4.88
C ARG A 18 -3.19 3.13 -6.05
N VAL A 19 -3.76 2.80 -7.20
CA VAL A 19 -3.56 3.51 -8.46
C VAL A 19 -4.66 4.55 -8.67
N GLY A 20 -4.38 5.64 -9.40
CA GLY A 20 -5.37 6.66 -9.76
C GLY A 20 -5.82 7.55 -8.60
N ARG A 21 -4.93 7.79 -7.61
CA ARG A 21 -5.24 8.56 -6.38
C ARG A 21 -4.51 9.89 -6.30
N GLY A 22 -4.32 10.54 -7.44
CA GLY A 22 -3.66 11.83 -7.56
C GLY A 22 -2.13 11.76 -7.67
N PRO A 23 -1.45 12.85 -8.07
CA PRO A 23 -0.03 12.84 -8.42
C PRO A 23 0.88 12.41 -7.26
N GLY A 24 0.58 12.84 -6.04
CA GLY A 24 1.34 12.47 -4.84
C GLY A 24 1.32 10.97 -4.50
N SER A 25 0.40 10.21 -5.10
CA SER A 25 0.36 8.74 -4.94
C SER A 25 1.35 8.00 -5.85
N GLY A 26 2.13 8.71 -6.69
CA GLY A 26 3.12 8.14 -7.61
C GLY A 26 2.55 7.44 -8.85
N ARG A 27 1.24 7.11 -8.86
CA ARG A 27 0.53 6.49 -9.99
C ARG A 27 -0.83 7.16 -10.22
N GLY A 28 -0.88 8.47 -10.04
CA GLY A 28 -2.11 9.27 -10.07
C GLY A 28 -2.74 9.46 -11.44
N ARG A 29 -1.94 9.76 -12.45
CA ARG A 29 -2.43 10.16 -13.78
C ARG A 29 -2.63 8.96 -14.68
N THR A 30 -1.55 8.37 -15.16
CA THR A 30 -1.59 7.30 -16.17
C THR A 30 -1.51 5.91 -15.56
N ALA A 31 -1.84 5.79 -14.27
CA ALA A 31 -1.69 4.55 -13.53
C ALA A 31 -0.25 3.98 -13.50
N GLY A 32 0.75 4.80 -13.84
CA GLY A 32 2.13 4.35 -14.06
C GLY A 32 2.37 3.69 -15.41
N ARG A 33 1.51 3.95 -16.41
CA ARG A 33 1.57 3.32 -17.75
C ARG A 33 2.15 4.22 -18.85
N GLY A 34 2.88 5.27 -18.50
CA GLY A 34 3.51 6.18 -19.48
C GLY A 34 2.65 7.38 -19.83
N ASN A 35 2.84 7.96 -21.02
CA ASN A 35 2.05 9.08 -21.56
C ASN A 35 1.08 8.57 -22.62
#